data_AF-A0A3A0A830-F1
#
_entry.id   AF-A0A3A0A830-F1
#
_cell.length_a   1.000
_cell.length_b   1.000
_cell.length_c   1.000
_cell.angle_alpha   90.00
_cell.angle_beta   90.00
_cell.angle_gamma   90.00
#
_symmetry.space_group_name_H-M   'P 1'
#
loop_
_entity.id
_entity.type
_entity.pdbx_description
1 polymer ?
#
loop_
_entity_poly.entity_id
_entity_poly.type
_entity_poly.pdbx_seq_one_letter_code
_entity_poly.pdbx_strand_id
1 'polypeptide(L)' 'MAKILVMTDSTCDLPADWVRQYDVRIVPTYVQFGLESLADDGVQLTRPAFYQR' A
#
# COMPACT_ATOMS: atom_id res chain seq x y z
N MET A 1 -11.79 -23.40 15.46
CA MET A 1 -10.44 -22.82 15.26
C MET A 1 -10.58 -21.34 14.95
N ALA A 2 -9.72 -20.49 15.50
CA ALA A 2 -9.71 -19.07 15.16
C ALA A 2 -9.09 -18.88 13.76
N LYS A 3 -9.66 -18.01 12.95
CA LYS A 3 -9.13 -17.66 11.62
C LYS A 3 -8.00 -16.64 11.80
N ILE A 4 -6.84 -16.92 11.20
CA ILE A 4 -5.71 -15.99 11.16
C ILE A 4 -5.79 -15.17 9.87
N LEU A 5 -5.57 -13.87 9.97
CA LEU A 5 -5.47 -12.95 8.84
C LEU A 5 -4.07 -12.35 8.83
N VAL A 6 -3.45 -12.31 7.65
CA VAL A 6 -2.16 -11.64 7.46
C VAL A 6 -2.42 -10.22 6.97
N MET A 7 -1.78 -9.26 7.62
CA MET A 7 -1.83 -7.86 7.25
C MET A 7 -0.42 -7.28 7.25
N THR A 8 -0.15 -6.38 6.31
CA THR A 8 1.09 -5.61 6.24
C THR A 8 0.79 -4.20 5.75
N ASP A 9 1.80 -3.35 5.67
CA ASP A 9 1.68 -2.00 5.12
C ASP A 9 2.18 -1.91 3.66
N SER A 10 1.96 -0.76 3.02
CA SER A 10 2.32 -0.54 1.62
C SER A 10 3.83 -0.60 1.34
N THR A 11 4.69 -0.47 2.36
CA THR A 11 6.16 -0.49 2.19
C THR A 11 6.72 -1.89 2.04
N CYS A 12 5.89 -2.91 2.26
CA CYS A 12 6.27 -4.31 2.11
C CYS A 12 6.46 -4.73 0.64
N ASP A 13 5.98 -3.94 -0.33
CA ASP A 13 6.13 -4.17 -1.77
C ASP A 13 5.73 -5.59 -2.24
N LEU A 14 4.63 -6.11 -1.70
CA LEU A 14 4.13 -7.44 -2.10
C LEU A 14 3.59 -7.43 -3.54
N PRO A 15 3.84 -8.49 -4.33
CA PRO A 15 3.20 -8.66 -5.63
C PRO A 15 1.67 -8.66 -5.51
N ALA A 16 0.98 -7.96 -6.41
CA ALA A 16 -0.48 -7.84 -6.39
C ALA A 16 -1.21 -9.20 -6.53
N ASP A 17 -0.56 -10.19 -7.16
CA ASP A 17 -1.08 -11.56 -7.24
C ASP A 17 -1.09 -12.24 -5.86
N TRP A 18 -0.07 -12.00 -5.02
CA TRP A 18 0.00 -12.59 -3.68
C TRP A 18 -1.04 -12.00 -2.74
N VAL A 19 -1.24 -10.69 -2.80
CA VAL A 19 -2.27 -9.99 -2.02
C VAL A 19 -3.65 -10.62 -2.29
N ARG A 20 -3.98 -10.84 -3.56
CA ARG A 20 -5.24 -11.50 -3.98
C ARG A 20 -5.29 -12.97 -3.60
N GLN A 21 -4.22 -13.72 -3.85
CA GLN A 21 -4.16 -15.16 -3.61
C GLN A 21 -4.32 -15.52 -2.13
N TYR A 22 -3.71 -14.75 -1.24
CA TYR A 22 -3.63 -15.06 0.18
C TYR A 22 -4.54 -14.19 1.07
N ASP A 23 -5.38 -13.34 0.48
CA ASP A 23 -6.25 -12.40 1.20
C ASP A 23 -5.48 -11.50 2.18
N VAL A 24 -4.26 -11.10 1.80
CA VAL A 24 -3.45 -10.20 2.62
C VAL A 24 -4.08 -8.82 2.60
N ARG A 25 -4.30 -8.21 3.77
CA ARG A 25 -4.75 -6.82 3.85
C ARG A 25 -3.55 -5.90 3.84
N ILE A 26 -3.63 -4.83 3.04
CA ILE A 26 -2.60 -3.79 2.97
C ILE A 26 -3.14 -2.52 3.59
N VAL A 27 -2.38 -1.94 4.52
CA VAL A 27 -2.65 -0.61 5.09
C VAL A 27 -1.70 0.39 4.41
N PRO A 28 -2.22 1.42 3.71
CA PRO A 28 -1.34 2.39 3.06
C PRO A 28 -0.60 3.23 4.10
N THR A 29 0.71 3.38 3.90
CA THR A 29 1.46 4.47 4.54
C THR A 29 1.20 5.77 3.78
N TYR A 30 1.56 6.91 4.38
CA TYR A 30 1.36 8.22 3.77
C TYR A 30 2.70 8.89 3.47
N VAL A 31 2.81 9.45 2.27
CA VAL A 31 3.93 10.29 1.86
C VAL A 31 3.54 11.74 2.02
N GLN A 32 4.41 12.53 2.66
CA GLN A 32 4.20 13.96 2.90
C GLN A 32 4.94 14.80 1.86
N PHE A 33 4.21 15.67 1.15
CA PHE A 33 4.75 16.68 0.25
C PHE A 33 4.30 18.07 0.73
N GLY A 34 5.13 18.72 1.57
CA GLY A 34 4.77 20.00 2.18
C GLY A 34 3.56 19.85 3.10
N LEU A 35 2.40 20.38 2.68
CA LEU A 35 1.12 20.27 3.40
C LEU A 35 0.20 19.17 2.86
N GLU A 36 0.60 18.48 1.79
CA GLU A 36 -0.16 17.39 1.19
C GLU A 36 0.26 16.04 1.78
N SER A 37 -0.72 15.20 2.12
CA SER A 37 -0.53 13.85 2.66
C SER A 37 -1.22 12.86 1.73
N LEU A 38 -0.44 12.10 0.95
CA LEU A 38 -0.97 11.16 -0.04
C LEU A 38 -0.79 9.72 0.43
N ALA A 39 -1.85 8.92 0.36
CA ALA A 39 -1.78 7.50 0.64
C ALA A 39 -0.96 6.76 -0.44
N ASP A 40 -0.06 5.89 -0.03
CA ASP A 40 0.63 4.97 -0.92
C ASP A 40 -0.24 3.74 -1.23
N ASP A 41 -1.28 3.98 -2.01
CA ASP A 41 -2.30 3.00 -2.40
C ASP A 41 -2.36 2.77 -3.93
N GLY A 42 -1.49 3.42 -4.70
CA GLY A 42 -1.51 3.40 -6.15
C GLY A 42 -2.68 4.17 -6.79
N VAL A 43 -3.50 4.87 -5.99
CA VAL A 43 -4.63 5.70 -6.42
C VAL A 43 -4.37 7.18 -6.11
N GLN A 44 -4.12 7.52 -4.85
CA GLN A 44 -3.73 8.87 -4.43
C GLN A 44 -2.28 9.18 -4.83
N LEU A 45 -1.40 8.18 -4.74
CA LEU A 45 0.00 8.29 -5.15
C LEU A 45 0.40 7.12 -6.04
N THR A 46 0.44 7.35 -7.36
CA THR A 46 1.00 6.38 -8.30
C THR A 46 2.54 6.43 -8.28
N ARG A 47 3.21 5.31 -8.58
CA ARG A 47 4.68 5.29 -8.67
C ARG A 47 5.22 6.31 -9.69
N PRO A 48 4.68 6.45 -10.92
CA PRO A 48 5.14 7.48 -11.85
C PRO A 48 4.95 8.90 -11.31
N ALA A 49 3.83 9.19 -10.65
CA ALA A 49 3.57 10.52 -10.07
C ALA A 49 4.53 10.84 -8.92
N PHE A 50 4.89 9.85 -8.09
CA PHE A 50 5.88 10.02 -7.03
C PHE A 50 7.24 10.45 -7.59
N TYR A 51 7.73 9.78 -8.65
CA TYR A 51 9.04 10.08 -9.23
C TYR A 51 9.10 11.34 -10.10
N GLN A 52 7.96 11.94 -10.45
CA GLN A 52 7.89 13.18 -11.22
C GLN A 52 7.84 14.44 -10.35
N ARG A 53 7.67 14.29 -9.03
CA ARG A 53 7.56 15.38 -8.06
C ARG A 53 8.90 15.75 -7.45
#